data_AF-A0A0L6U947-F1
#
_entry.id   AF-A0A0L6U947-F1
#
_cell.length_a   1.000
_cell.length_b   1.000
_cell.length_c   1.000
_cell.angle_alpha   90.00
_cell.angle_beta   90.00
_cell.angle_gamma   90.00
#
_symmetry.space_group_name_H-M   'P 1'
#
loop_
_entity.id
_entity.type
_entity.pdbx_description
1 polymer ?
#
loop_
_entity_poly.entity_id
_entity_poly.type
_entity_poly.pdbx_seq_one_letter_code
_entity_poly.pdbx_strand_id
1 'polypeptide(L)'
;MFWKRRGETAGQEPSDGTDTQASAETGGDRSVAKKQEDRTQAQHERESRIAQEVQFQRRNSQISGNEPLSCLKSFDKLLGCYSVSNQIKSIYRFGNLDYDRCKLSFHDFRFCLNLKYNFDNSDPSNDQQSFHWNLRKAQNVFERPNSQDVWDARAVEPLEPSQLK
;
A
#
# COMPACT_ATOMS: atom_id res chain seq x y z
N MET A 1 -36.58 24.33 -13.32
CA MET A 1 -38.02 23.99 -13.31
C MET A 1 -38.14 22.52 -12.94
N PHE A 2 -38.44 22.26 -11.66
CA PHE A 2 -39.66 21.57 -11.23
C PHE A 2 -39.78 20.11 -11.66
N TRP A 3 -39.24 19.22 -10.84
CA TRP A 3 -39.90 17.95 -10.57
C TRP A 3 -40.13 17.86 -9.05
N LYS A 4 -41.41 17.83 -8.70
CA LYS A 4 -41.97 17.79 -7.34
C LYS A 4 -42.87 16.56 -7.27
N ARG A 5 -42.94 15.95 -6.08
CA ARG A 5 -43.89 14.93 -5.54
C ARG A 5 -43.30 13.54 -5.46
N ARG A 6 -43.61 12.73 -4.44
CA ARG A 6 -44.47 12.82 -3.23
C ARG A 6 -43.89 11.73 -2.32
N GLY A 7 -43.75 11.90 -1.01
CA GLY A 7 -44.87 11.91 -0.07
C GLY A 7 -44.61 10.79 0.94
N GLU A 8 -44.55 11.17 2.22
CA GLU A 8 -44.38 10.32 3.38
C GLU A 8 -45.56 9.35 3.55
N THR A 9 -45.27 8.13 4.03
CA THR A 9 -46.20 7.36 4.86
C THR A 9 -45.45 6.93 6.11
N ALA A 10 -45.82 7.57 7.22
CA ALA A 10 -45.58 7.10 8.56
C ALA A 10 -46.34 5.79 8.81
N GLY A 11 -45.79 4.92 9.67
CA GLY A 11 -46.60 3.97 10.43
C GLY A 11 -46.03 2.55 10.57
N GLN A 12 -45.46 2.31 11.76
CA GLN A 12 -45.81 1.17 12.64
C GLN A 12 -45.04 -0.17 12.49
N GLU A 13 -44.05 -0.35 13.37
CA GLU A 13 -43.83 -1.59 14.14
C GLU A 13 -44.94 -1.77 15.20
N PRO A 14 -45.06 -2.90 15.95
CA PRO A 14 -44.42 -4.23 15.87
C PRO A 14 -45.44 -5.40 15.97
N SER A 15 -45.00 -6.65 15.78
CA SER A 15 -45.60 -7.79 16.52
C SER A 15 -44.67 -8.99 16.61
N ASP A 16 -44.41 -9.39 17.85
CA ASP A 16 -43.83 -10.66 18.31
C ASP A 16 -44.60 -11.89 17.79
N GLY A 17 -43.88 -13.00 17.63
CA GLY A 17 -44.47 -14.29 17.28
C GLY A 17 -43.41 -15.34 16.94
N THR A 18 -42.75 -15.86 17.96
CA THR A 18 -41.90 -17.05 17.92
C THR A 18 -42.63 -18.26 17.35
N ASP A 19 -41.99 -18.99 16.44
CA ASP A 19 -42.05 -20.44 16.44
C ASP A 19 -40.73 -21.06 15.97
N THR A 20 -40.37 -22.12 16.69
CA THR A 20 -39.06 -22.75 16.74
C THR A 20 -38.89 -23.75 15.60
N GLN A 21 -37.80 -23.63 14.84
CA GLN A 21 -37.13 -24.79 14.25
C GLN A 21 -35.63 -24.69 14.54
N ALA A 22 -35.23 -25.37 15.61
CA ALA A 22 -33.85 -25.73 15.88
C ALA A 22 -33.41 -26.80 14.87
N SER A 23 -32.41 -26.49 14.06
CA SER A 23 -31.51 -27.46 13.43
C SER A 23 -30.14 -26.80 13.25
N ALA A 24 -29.31 -26.97 14.28
CA ALA A 24 -27.85 -27.03 14.27
C ALA A 24 -27.04 -26.13 13.30
N GLU A 25 -26.70 -24.90 13.74
CA GLU A 25 -25.56 -24.14 13.19
C GLU A 25 -24.76 -23.38 14.27
N THR A 26 -24.58 -23.94 15.48
CA THR A 26 -23.81 -23.27 16.55
C THR A 26 -22.29 -23.37 16.41
N GLY A 27 -21.79 -23.82 15.25
CA GLY A 27 -20.36 -23.95 14.94
C GLY A 27 -19.78 -22.82 14.06
N GLY A 28 -20.64 -22.06 13.36
CA GLY A 28 -20.22 -21.06 12.36
C GLY A 28 -19.70 -19.77 12.98
N ASP A 29 -20.46 -19.15 13.89
CA ASP A 29 -20.17 -17.80 14.39
C ASP A 29 -18.84 -17.69 15.16
N ARG A 30 -18.49 -18.71 15.95
CA ARG A 30 -17.24 -18.68 16.72
C ARG A 30 -16.01 -18.83 15.83
N SER A 31 -16.16 -19.49 14.68
CA SER A 31 -15.09 -19.64 13.69
C SER A 31 -14.93 -18.40 12.79
N VAL A 32 -16.03 -17.69 12.51
CA VAL A 32 -16.01 -16.40 11.81
C VAL A 32 -15.40 -15.30 12.68
N ALA A 33 -15.77 -15.23 13.96
CA ALA A 33 -15.21 -14.27 14.91
C ALA A 33 -13.70 -14.47 15.09
N LYS A 34 -13.25 -15.72 15.28
CA LYS A 34 -11.81 -16.04 15.39
C LYS A 34 -11.03 -15.69 14.12
N LYS A 35 -11.60 -16.00 12.93
CA LYS A 35 -10.99 -15.62 11.65
C LYS A 35 -10.93 -14.10 11.45
N GLN A 36 -11.86 -13.35 12.03
CA GLN A 36 -11.87 -11.89 11.97
C GLN A 36 -10.81 -11.30 12.90
N GLU A 37 -10.64 -11.84 14.10
CA GLU A 37 -9.56 -11.50 15.04
C GLU A 37 -8.17 -11.81 14.46
N ASP A 38 -7.99 -12.97 13.82
CA ASP A 38 -6.72 -13.32 13.18
C ASP A 38 -6.38 -12.35 12.02
N ARG A 39 -7.39 -11.89 11.26
CA ARG A 39 -7.19 -10.90 10.18
C ARG A 39 -6.84 -9.52 10.72
N THR A 40 -7.45 -9.07 11.82
CA THR A 40 -7.15 -7.76 12.41
C THR A 40 -5.75 -7.74 13.03
N GLN A 41 -5.33 -8.83 13.67
CA GLN A 41 -3.96 -8.99 14.18
C GLN A 41 -2.93 -8.92 13.05
N ALA A 42 -3.15 -9.64 11.95
CA ALA A 42 -2.27 -9.59 10.79
C ALA A 42 -2.21 -8.21 10.12
N GLN A 43 -3.33 -7.48 10.08
CA GLN A 43 -3.37 -6.10 9.58
C GLN A 43 -2.56 -5.16 10.47
N HIS A 44 -2.74 -5.24 11.79
CA HIS A 44 -1.99 -4.43 12.75
C HIS A 44 -0.48 -4.70 12.69
N GLU A 45 -0.07 -5.97 12.53
CA GLU A 45 1.34 -6.31 12.33
C GLU A 45 1.90 -5.72 11.01
N ARG A 46 1.12 -5.76 9.93
CA ARG A 46 1.54 -5.16 8.65
C ARG A 46 1.68 -3.64 8.78
N GLU A 47 0.75 -2.98 9.45
CA GLU A 47 0.77 -1.53 9.68
C GLU A 47 1.96 -1.11 10.54
N SER A 48 2.31 -1.90 11.57
CA SER A 48 3.48 -1.62 12.42
C SER A 48 4.79 -1.77 11.64
N ARG A 49 4.91 -2.81 10.80
CA ARG A 49 6.06 -2.98 9.87
C ARG A 49 6.17 -1.83 8.86
N ILE A 50 5.04 -1.41 8.28
CA ILE A 50 5.01 -0.24 7.37
C ILE A 50 5.46 1.02 8.11
N ALA A 51 4.97 1.25 9.33
CA ALA A 51 5.35 2.42 10.13
C ALA A 51 6.86 2.44 10.45
N GLN A 52 7.43 1.29 10.78
CA GLN A 52 8.86 1.13 11.01
C GLN A 52 9.67 1.45 9.73
N GLU A 53 9.24 0.96 8.57
CA GLU A 53 9.90 1.21 7.29
C GLU A 53 9.81 2.69 6.88
N VAL A 54 8.67 3.36 7.11
CA VAL A 54 8.53 4.80 6.87
C VAL A 54 9.56 5.60 7.69
N GLN A 55 9.75 5.24 8.96
CA GLN A 55 10.76 5.87 9.81
C GLN A 55 12.18 5.62 9.31
N PHE A 56 12.48 4.41 8.82
CA PHE A 56 13.76 4.06 8.23
C PHE A 56 14.03 4.88 6.95
N GLN A 57 13.05 4.95 6.05
CA GLN A 57 13.17 5.73 4.82
C GLN A 57 13.33 7.22 5.08
N ARG A 58 12.62 7.78 6.07
CA ARG A 58 12.75 9.19 6.46
C ARG A 58 14.17 9.53 6.90
N ARG A 59 14.78 8.69 7.74
CA ARG A 59 16.18 8.84 8.16
C ARG A 59 17.14 8.74 6.96
N ASN A 60 16.92 7.79 6.06
CA ASN A 60 17.76 7.61 4.87
C ASN A 60 17.63 8.76 3.87
N SER A 61 16.45 9.34 3.69
CA SER A 61 16.25 10.48 2.79
C SER A 61 16.97 11.75 3.25
N GLN A 62 17.20 11.89 4.55
CA GLN A 62 18.00 13.01 5.10
C GLN A 62 19.49 12.85 4.75
N ILE A 63 19.98 11.62 4.70
CA ILE A 63 21.39 11.30 4.36
C ILE A 63 21.67 11.56 2.86
N SER A 64 20.69 11.34 1.98
CA SER A 64 20.83 11.61 0.54
C SER A 64 20.61 13.09 0.16
N GLY A 65 20.80 14.01 1.10
CA GLY A 65 20.67 15.46 0.85
C GLY A 65 19.24 15.92 0.59
N ASN A 66 18.27 15.34 1.31
CA ASN A 66 16.86 15.75 1.33
C ASN A 66 16.29 16.07 -0.05
N GLU A 67 16.78 15.42 -1.12
CA GLU A 67 16.42 15.75 -2.49
C GLU A 67 14.91 15.53 -2.59
N PRO A 68 14.11 16.62 -2.57
CA PRO A 68 12.68 16.51 -2.48
C PRO A 68 12.27 15.75 -3.73
N LEU A 69 11.41 14.76 -3.55
CA LEU A 69 10.74 13.97 -4.59
C LEU A 69 10.81 14.65 -5.95
N SER A 70 11.91 14.44 -6.69
CA SER A 70 12.08 15.21 -7.90
C SER A 70 11.14 14.59 -8.91
N CYS A 71 9.98 15.20 -9.13
CA CYS A 71 9.05 14.73 -10.15
C CYS A 71 9.73 14.66 -11.52
N LEU A 72 10.78 15.47 -11.72
CA LEU A 72 11.66 15.39 -12.89
C LEU A 72 12.40 14.05 -12.95
N LYS A 73 12.95 13.55 -11.83
CA LYS A 73 13.57 12.22 -11.77
C LYS A 73 12.59 11.10 -12.07
N SER A 74 11.35 11.21 -11.60
CA SER A 74 10.28 10.25 -11.94
C SER A 74 9.88 10.34 -13.42
N PHE A 75 9.90 11.55 -14.00
CA PHE A 75 9.70 11.78 -15.42
C PHE A 75 10.83 11.22 -16.29
N ASP A 76 12.08 11.39 -15.90
CA ASP A 76 13.23 10.83 -16.61
C ASP A 76 13.19 9.29 -16.62
N LYS A 77 12.73 8.67 -15.53
CA LYS A 77 12.48 7.23 -15.50
C LYS A 77 11.38 6.82 -16.48
N LEU A 78 10.30 7.60 -16.55
CA LEU A 78 9.21 7.37 -17.49
C LEU A 78 9.70 7.42 -18.94
N LEU A 79 10.42 8.48 -19.30
CA LEU A 79 11.00 8.65 -20.63
C LEU A 79 12.02 7.55 -20.94
N GLY A 80 12.86 7.18 -19.97
CA GLY A 80 13.81 6.09 -20.09
C GLY A 80 13.14 4.75 -20.40
N CYS A 81 11.96 4.49 -19.82
CA CYS A 81 11.18 3.28 -20.12
C CYS A 81 10.59 3.31 -21.53
N TYR A 82 10.02 4.45 -21.94
CA TYR A 82 9.47 4.63 -23.29
C TYR A 82 10.53 4.82 -24.37
N SER A 83 11.82 4.90 -24.01
CA SER A 83 12.90 5.01 -24.98
C SER A 83 12.88 3.84 -25.96
N VAL A 84 13.05 4.16 -27.25
CA VAL A 84 13.03 3.20 -28.37
C VAL A 84 14.05 2.09 -28.14
N SER A 85 15.21 2.40 -27.56
CA SER A 85 16.26 1.41 -27.31
C SER A 85 15.84 0.33 -26.31
N ASN A 86 15.06 0.69 -25.29
CA ASN A 86 14.53 -0.26 -24.30
C ASN A 86 13.37 -1.06 -24.88
N GLN A 87 12.50 -0.44 -25.68
CA GLN A 87 11.42 -1.15 -26.35
C GLN A 87 11.95 -2.21 -27.33
N ILE A 88 12.99 -1.90 -28.11
CA ILE A 88 13.63 -2.88 -29.00
C ILE A 88 14.23 -4.06 -28.22
N LYS A 89 14.92 -3.80 -27.09
CA LYS A 89 15.47 -4.86 -26.24
C LYS A 89 14.37 -5.75 -25.66
N SER A 90 13.24 -5.17 -25.25
CA SER A 90 12.12 -5.96 -24.74
C SER A 90 11.49 -6.82 -25.83
N ILE A 91 11.26 -6.27 -27.02
CA ILE A 91 10.77 -7.05 -28.17
C ILE A 91 11.73 -8.20 -28.48
N TYR A 92 13.03 -7.94 -28.52
CA TYR A 92 14.04 -8.97 -28.79
C TYR A 92 14.05 -10.09 -27.75
N ARG A 93 13.90 -9.76 -26.45
CA ARG A 93 14.02 -10.74 -25.35
C ARG A 93 12.71 -11.46 -25.03
N PHE A 94 11.59 -10.75 -25.05
CA PHE A 94 10.30 -11.21 -24.56
C PHE A 94 9.22 -11.28 -25.66
N GLY A 95 9.53 -10.85 -26.89
CA GLY A 95 8.60 -10.86 -28.03
C GLY A 95 7.45 -9.86 -27.91
N ASN A 96 7.45 -9.00 -26.90
CA ASN A 96 6.39 -8.06 -26.60
C ASN A 96 6.97 -6.70 -26.21
N LEU A 97 6.13 -5.66 -26.29
CA LEU A 97 6.50 -4.32 -25.83
C LEU A 97 6.34 -4.23 -24.30
N ASP A 98 7.30 -3.59 -23.64
CA ASP A 98 7.44 -3.52 -22.18
C ASP A 98 6.45 -2.54 -21.50
N TYR A 99 5.24 -2.39 -22.04
CA TYR A 99 4.26 -1.41 -21.56
C TYR A 99 3.89 -1.60 -20.09
N ASP A 100 3.79 -2.83 -19.61
CA ASP A 100 3.43 -3.11 -18.22
C ASP A 100 4.49 -2.62 -17.22
N ARG A 101 5.77 -2.67 -17.60
CA ARG A 101 6.86 -2.11 -16.77
C ARG A 101 6.83 -0.59 -16.78
N CYS A 102 6.50 0.02 -17.92
CA CYS A 102 6.38 1.48 -18.02
C CYS A 102 5.16 2.04 -17.28
N LYS A 103 4.09 1.24 -17.08
CA LYS A 103 2.94 1.64 -16.26
C LYS A 103 3.32 1.98 -14.82
N LEU A 104 4.27 1.26 -14.22
CA LEU A 104 4.75 1.56 -12.85
C LEU A 104 5.43 2.94 -12.80
N SER A 105 6.35 3.22 -13.73
CA SER A 105 7.00 4.53 -13.81
C SER A 105 6.02 5.66 -14.09
N PHE A 106 4.98 5.40 -14.89
CA PHE A 106 3.91 6.38 -15.14
C PHE A 106 3.10 6.68 -13.87
N HIS A 107 2.77 5.64 -13.09
CA HIS A 107 2.05 5.81 -11.84
C HIS A 107 2.86 6.57 -10.78
N ASP A 108 4.18 6.38 -10.75
CA ASP A 108 5.09 7.15 -9.89
C ASP A 108 5.12 8.63 -10.29
N PHE A 109 5.21 8.91 -11.59
CA PHE A 109 5.16 10.27 -12.11
C PHE A 109 3.83 10.96 -11.80
N ARG A 110 2.70 10.29 -12.09
CA ARG A 110 1.35 10.80 -11.82
C ARG A 110 1.14 11.11 -10.34
N PHE A 111 1.60 10.22 -9.46
CA PHE A 111 1.49 10.44 -8.02
C PHE A 111 2.35 11.61 -7.55
N CYS A 112 3.57 11.76 -8.08
CA CYS A 112 4.40 12.92 -7.76
C CYS A 112 3.71 14.23 -8.14
N LEU A 113 3.11 14.30 -9.33
CA LEU A 113 2.30 15.44 -9.73
C LEU A 113 1.12 15.66 -8.79
N ASN A 114 0.35 14.62 -8.47
CA ASN A 114 -0.77 14.74 -7.53
C ASN A 114 -0.32 15.26 -6.16
N LEU A 115 0.80 14.78 -5.62
CA LEU A 115 1.35 15.28 -4.35
C LEU A 115 1.71 16.77 -4.47
N LYS A 116 2.37 17.16 -5.56
CA LYS A 116 2.74 18.55 -5.82
C LYS A 116 1.52 19.47 -5.94
N TYR A 117 0.42 19.01 -6.52
CA TYR A 117 -0.80 19.80 -6.66
C TYR A 117 -1.61 19.88 -5.36
N ASN A 118 -1.63 18.82 -4.54
CA ASN A 118 -2.45 18.76 -3.33
C ASN A 118 -1.77 19.36 -2.09
N PHE A 119 -0.44 19.33 -2.03
CA PHE A 119 0.33 19.86 -0.91
C PHE A 119 1.17 21.03 -1.40
N ASP A 120 0.91 22.23 -0.89
CA ASP A 120 1.74 23.39 -1.19
C ASP A 120 3.03 23.34 -0.35
N ASN A 121 4.19 23.29 -1.02
CA ASN A 121 5.52 23.28 -0.41
C ASN A 121 6.03 24.72 -0.13
N SER A 122 5.14 25.69 0.01
CA SER A 122 5.52 27.07 0.33
C SER A 122 6.22 27.17 1.68
N ASP A 123 5.94 26.24 2.60
CA ASP A 123 6.59 26.15 3.90
C ASP A 123 7.66 25.03 3.92
N PRO A 124 8.96 25.35 4.08
CA PRO A 124 10.02 24.35 4.19
C PRO A 124 9.92 23.48 5.44
N SER A 125 9.07 23.83 6.42
CA SER A 125 8.81 23.00 7.60
C SER A 125 7.75 21.92 7.35
N ASN A 126 6.97 22.02 6.27
CA ASN A 126 5.87 21.10 5.98
C ASN A 126 6.35 19.89 5.14
N ASP A 127 6.82 18.86 5.85
CA ASP A 127 7.36 17.61 5.29
C ASP A 127 6.28 16.62 4.78
N GLN A 128 5.05 17.09 4.54
CA GLN A 128 3.91 16.23 4.18
C GLN A 128 4.12 15.48 2.86
N GLN A 129 4.71 16.11 1.85
CA GLN A 129 4.98 15.44 0.57
C GLN A 129 5.95 14.27 0.73
N SER A 130 7.02 14.47 1.50
CA SER A 130 7.99 13.40 1.73
C SER A 130 7.38 12.26 2.54
N PHE A 131 6.54 12.61 3.53
CA PHE A 131 5.82 11.63 4.33
C PHE A 131 4.93 10.74 3.46
N HIS A 132 4.06 11.33 2.63
CA HIS A 132 3.15 10.56 1.77
C HIS A 132 3.89 9.69 0.74
N TRP A 133 5.04 10.15 0.26
CA TRP A 133 5.86 9.38 -0.65
C TRP A 133 6.59 8.22 0.02
N ASN A 134 7.18 8.45 1.19
CA ASN A 134 7.79 7.40 1.99
C ASN A 134 6.76 6.36 2.42
N LEU A 135 5.55 6.79 2.78
CA LEU A 135 4.43 5.91 3.09
C LEU A 135 4.05 5.03 1.91
N ARG A 136 3.90 5.60 0.71
CA ARG A 136 3.62 4.82 -0.50
C ARG A 136 4.74 3.84 -0.82
N LYS A 137 6.01 4.25 -0.69
CA LYS A 137 7.15 3.36 -0.90
C LYS A 137 7.16 2.20 0.08
N ALA A 138 6.96 2.48 1.37
CA ALA A 138 6.87 1.45 2.40
C ALA A 138 5.73 0.46 2.09
N GLN A 139 4.56 0.95 1.71
CA GLN A 139 3.45 0.08 1.29
C GLN A 139 3.81 -0.83 0.11
N ASN A 140 4.48 -0.29 -0.92
CA ASN A 140 4.89 -1.07 -2.09
C ASN A 140 5.90 -2.17 -1.74
N VAL A 141 6.79 -1.93 -0.76
CA VAL A 141 7.77 -2.95 -0.29
C VAL A 141 7.06 -4.17 0.29
N PHE A 142 5.94 -3.96 0.99
CA PHE A 142 5.14 -5.03 1.60
C PHE A 142 3.92 -5.44 0.75
N GLU A 143 3.78 -4.95 -0.48
CA GLU A 143 2.75 -5.42 -1.42
C GLU A 143 3.17 -6.74 -2.08
N ARG A 144 4.48 -6.93 -2.25
CA ARG A 144 5.08 -8.12 -2.87
C ARG A 144 5.95 -8.85 -1.85
N PRO A 145 6.17 -10.17 -2.01
CA PRO A 145 7.16 -10.89 -1.22
C PRO A 145 8.51 -10.20 -1.36
N ASN A 146 9.10 -9.85 -0.23
CA ASN A 146 10.37 -9.14 -0.20
C ASN A 146 11.49 -10.12 0.24
N SER A 147 12.75 -9.69 0.12
CA SER A 147 13.88 -10.51 0.58
C SER A 147 13.96 -10.64 2.09
N GLN A 148 13.39 -9.70 2.86
CA GLN A 148 13.35 -9.77 4.32
C GLN A 148 12.51 -10.95 4.79
N ASP A 149 11.38 -11.23 4.12
CA ASP A 149 10.52 -12.39 4.42
C ASP A 149 11.30 -13.71 4.30
N VAL A 150 12.25 -13.78 3.35
CA VAL A 150 13.14 -14.94 3.19
C VAL A 150 14.14 -15.05 4.34
N TRP A 151 14.63 -13.93 4.87
CA TRP A 151 15.52 -13.92 6.02
C TRP A 151 14.79 -14.26 7.32
N ASP A 152 13.58 -13.71 7.52
CA ASP A 152 12.73 -13.99 8.67
C ASP A 152 12.31 -15.48 8.71
N ALA A 153 12.10 -16.09 7.54
CA ALA A 153 11.78 -17.52 7.43
C ALA A 153 12.98 -18.44 7.74
N ARG A 154 14.22 -17.93 7.66
CA ARG A 154 15.40 -18.71 8.00
C ARG A 154 15.59 -18.63 9.52
N ALA A 155 15.35 -19.73 10.21
CA ALA A 155 15.72 -19.89 11.62
C ALA A 155 17.25 -19.99 11.79
N VAL A 156 17.97 -18.91 11.48
CA VAL A 156 19.39 -18.81 11.79
C VAL A 156 19.47 -18.26 13.21
N GLU A 157 19.81 -19.13 14.15
CA GLU A 157 20.17 -18.68 15.50
C GLU A 157 21.40 -17.76 15.38
N PRO A 158 21.36 -16.53 15.91
CA PRO A 158 22.51 -15.66 15.90
C PRO A 158 23.66 -16.35 16.63
N LEU A 159 24.83 -16.43 15.97
CA LEU A 159 26.02 -16.95 16.63
C LEU A 159 26.42 -15.99 17.75
N GLU A 160 26.55 -16.52 18.97
CA GLU A 160 27.05 -15.77 20.11
C GLU A 160 28.45 -15.20 19.79
N PRO A 161 28.74 -13.93 20.13
CA PRO A 161 30.02 -13.29 19.81
C PRO A 161 31.23 -13.98 20.47
N SER A 162 31.00 -14.83 21.47
CA SER A 162 32.01 -15.67 22.12
C SER A 162 32.48 -16.86 21.25
N GLN A 163 31.75 -17.20 20.19
CA GLN A 163 32.05 -18.31 19.27
C GLN A 163 32.90 -17.88 18.06
N LEU A 164 33.08 -16.57 17.85
CA LEU A 164 33.96 -16.01 16.83
C LEU A 164 35.38 -15.91 17.40
N LYS A 165 36.15 -16.99 17.29
CA LYS A 165 37.58 -17.01 17.62
C LYS A 165 38.44 -16.68 16.41
#